data_AF-C0GFA2-F1
#
_entry.id   AF-C0GFA2-F1
#
_cell.length_a   1.000
_cell.length_b   1.000
_cell.length_c   1.000
_cell.angle_alpha   90.00
_cell.angle_beta   90.00
_cell.angle_gamma   90.00
#
_symmetry.space_group_name_H-M   'P 1'
#
loop_
_entity.id
_entity.type
_entity.pdbx_description
1 polymer ?
#
loop_
_entity_poly.entity_id
_entity_poly.type
_entity_poly.pdbx_seq_one_letter_code
_entity_poly.pdbx_strand_id
1 'polypeptide(L)'
;MESIYLFFQANIKLVYFIYGLVFFMMGFAIALQNEKKSSLILSRSFNYLAIFGIVHGISEWGHVFIPIAERYSSDAAIAAMHLIEANLIGFSFVFLLYFGVKLCVDTLDLPEQILWIPKIAGFLWFTGLIVYPHLMQLPDINQWYLLADIVSRYAFAFPGSALAAYGIWLQRDDLASLGQPSVFGHLRWTAVMFALYAVFAGLIVPQAPFFPANRLNIQNLFSLTGFPVAVYRATIVAVISYFVIRLTAIFNYEYRQELIETQQSYAILRERQRIRRDMHDGILQGIYAVGLSMDTAKHLTTVNPAKAADIIAKGNQRLDEINTEIRHYIMDMQSTTFGELSVKEIVLGMVEEFKDQHKLPVEVRIHDSRNEKLSSQHKEQIYFIVQELLTNIARHSKATKAAVSLVFHPQHLILEVSDNGIGLPAKQRRSGLQNIMDRSEQIGADIEIQSSKQNGTLTRLQIPYN
;
A
#
# COMPACT_ATOMS: atom_id res chain seq x y z
N MET A 1 27.67 29.87 32.72
CA MET A 1 28.08 30.20 31.33
C MET A 1 29.57 29.91 31.14
N GLU A 2 30.45 30.42 32.01
CA GLU A 2 31.90 30.16 31.93
C GLU A 2 32.29 28.67 31.99
N SER A 3 31.66 27.88 32.87
CA SER A 3 31.90 26.42 32.95
C SER A 3 31.52 25.66 31.67
N ILE A 4 30.44 26.05 31.01
CA ILE A 4 29.97 25.46 29.75
C ILE A 4 30.92 25.84 28.60
N TYR A 5 31.34 27.10 28.57
CA TYR A 5 32.31 27.60 27.60
C TYR A 5 33.64 26.83 27.68
N LEU A 6 34.20 26.70 28.90
CA LEU A 6 35.44 25.96 29.14
C LEU A 6 35.30 24.48 28.79
N PHE A 7 34.16 23.86 29.09
CA PHE A 7 33.91 22.47 28.72
C PHE A 7 33.98 22.27 27.20
N PHE A 8 33.28 23.10 26.42
CA PHE A 8 33.28 22.97 24.97
C PHE A 8 34.62 23.34 24.34
N GLN A 9 35.32 24.32 24.89
CA GLN A 9 36.67 24.68 24.43
C GLN A 9 37.65 23.50 24.63
N ALA A 10 37.60 22.85 25.80
CA ALA A 10 38.44 21.68 26.09
C ALA A 10 38.08 20.45 25.24
N ASN A 11 36.82 20.30 24.86
CA ASN A 11 36.29 19.12 24.17
C ASN A 11 35.92 19.37 22.69
N ILE A 12 36.40 20.46 22.08
CA ILE A 12 35.95 20.89 20.75
C ILE A 12 36.15 19.80 19.67
N LYS A 13 37.24 19.04 19.74
CA LYS A 13 37.51 17.93 18.82
C LYS A 13 36.46 16.82 18.92
N LEU A 14 36.02 16.50 20.13
CA LEU A 14 34.97 15.51 20.35
C LEU A 14 33.62 16.01 19.81
N VAL A 15 33.34 17.31 19.96
CA VAL A 15 32.13 17.93 19.39
C VAL A 15 32.11 17.79 17.87
N TYR A 16 33.22 18.11 17.19
CA TYR A 16 33.32 17.94 15.73
C TYR A 16 33.27 16.48 15.29
N PHE A 17 33.81 15.55 16.09
CA PHE A 17 33.66 14.12 15.82
C PHE A 17 32.19 13.68 15.83
N ILE A 18 31.45 14.04 16.89
CA ILE A 18 30.01 13.74 17.02
C ILE A 18 29.22 14.43 15.90
N TYR A 19 29.57 15.68 15.59
CA TYR A 19 28.98 16.43 14.49
C TYR A 19 29.10 15.71 13.15
N GLY A 20 30.32 15.28 12.77
CA GLY A 20 30.56 14.50 11.58
C GLY A 20 29.79 13.17 11.58
N LEU A 21 29.72 12.51 12.74
CA LEU A 21 28.97 11.26 12.90
C LEU A 21 27.45 11.45 12.66
N VAL A 22 26.85 12.51 13.17
CA VAL A 22 25.41 12.81 12.96
C VAL A 22 25.12 12.97 11.47
N PHE A 23 25.98 13.70 10.74
CA PHE A 23 25.85 13.87 9.30
C PHE A 23 26.01 12.58 8.51
N PHE A 24 27.04 11.80 8.85
CA PHE A 24 27.31 10.52 8.22
C PHE A 24 26.13 9.56 8.43
N MET A 25 25.63 9.46 9.67
CA MET A 25 24.48 8.61 10.01
C MET A 25 23.20 9.07 9.31
N MET A 26 22.94 10.37 9.21
CA MET A 26 21.83 10.90 8.41
C MET A 26 21.95 10.43 6.96
N GLY A 27 23.09 10.71 6.31
CA GLY A 27 23.28 10.39 4.91
C GLY A 27 23.18 8.90 4.63
N PHE A 28 23.76 8.08 5.50
CA PHE A 28 23.69 6.62 5.42
C PHE A 28 22.26 6.09 5.62
N ALA A 29 21.52 6.62 6.61
CA ALA A 29 20.13 6.22 6.86
C ALA A 29 19.21 6.56 5.68
N ILE A 30 19.37 7.74 5.08
CA ILE A 30 18.60 8.15 3.89
C ILE A 30 18.96 7.24 2.71
N ALA A 31 20.24 6.95 2.48
CA ALA A 31 20.69 6.07 1.40
C ALA A 31 20.09 4.65 1.50
N LEU A 32 20.04 4.08 2.71
CA LEU A 32 19.47 2.75 2.94
C LEU A 32 17.95 2.70 2.74
N GLN A 33 17.25 3.81 3.00
CA GLN A 33 15.79 3.86 2.93
C GLN A 33 15.26 4.27 1.56
N ASN A 34 16.11 4.79 0.67
CA ASN A 34 15.69 5.27 -0.64
C ASN A 34 15.47 4.09 -1.61
N GLU A 35 14.38 3.36 -1.43
CA GLU A 35 13.88 2.43 -2.43
C GLU A 35 13.38 3.24 -3.65
N LYS A 36 13.90 2.92 -4.84
CA LYS A 36 13.67 3.63 -6.13
C LYS A 36 12.20 3.69 -6.62
N LYS A 37 11.24 3.28 -5.80
CA LYS A 37 9.83 3.08 -6.18
C LYS A 37 8.84 4.02 -5.49
N SER A 38 9.30 4.97 -4.68
CA SER A 38 8.41 6.00 -4.14
C SER A 38 7.95 6.93 -5.27
N SER A 39 6.64 7.13 -5.39
CA SER A 39 6.00 8.01 -6.37
C SER A 39 6.29 9.49 -6.12
N LEU A 40 6.84 9.84 -4.96
CA LEU A 40 7.03 11.21 -4.54
C LEU A 40 8.17 11.92 -5.24
N ILE A 41 7.88 13.14 -5.69
CA ILE A 41 8.84 14.11 -6.19
C ILE A 41 10.01 14.28 -5.20
N LEU A 42 9.71 14.43 -3.91
CA LEU A 42 10.72 14.64 -2.85
C LEU A 42 11.73 13.48 -2.77
N SER A 43 11.28 12.23 -2.88
CA SER A 43 12.16 11.04 -2.80
C SER A 43 13.18 10.94 -3.94
N ARG A 44 12.87 11.49 -5.12
CA ARG A 44 13.80 11.51 -6.26
C ARG A 44 15.06 12.32 -5.95
N SER A 45 14.95 13.30 -5.05
CA SER A 45 16.04 14.20 -4.68
C SER A 45 16.84 13.73 -3.46
N PHE A 46 16.33 12.78 -2.66
CA PHE A 46 16.98 12.33 -1.42
C PHE A 46 18.35 11.68 -1.61
N ASN A 47 18.66 11.14 -2.80
CA ASN A 47 20.01 10.64 -3.09
C ASN A 47 21.06 11.76 -2.97
N TYR A 48 20.75 12.97 -3.41
CA TYR A 48 21.68 14.11 -3.31
C TYR A 48 21.85 14.54 -1.85
N LEU A 49 20.77 14.52 -1.06
CA LEU A 49 20.83 14.79 0.38
C LEU A 49 21.63 13.71 1.14
N ALA A 50 21.51 12.45 0.74
CA ALA A 50 22.27 11.34 1.30
C ALA A 50 23.78 11.47 1.03
N ILE A 51 24.14 11.77 -0.23
CA ILE A 51 25.54 12.00 -0.62
C ILE A 51 26.10 13.20 0.13
N PHE A 52 25.35 14.30 0.22
CA PHE A 52 25.73 15.45 1.05
C PHE A 52 26.04 15.03 2.49
N GLY A 53 25.13 14.28 3.13
CA GLY A 53 25.32 13.85 4.52
C GLY A 53 26.58 13.03 4.74
N ILE A 54 26.83 12.04 3.86
CA ILE A 54 28.03 11.17 3.94
C ILE A 54 29.30 11.97 3.69
N VAL A 55 29.36 12.73 2.60
CA VAL A 55 30.57 13.49 2.22
C VAL A 55 30.87 14.57 3.25
N HIS A 56 29.85 15.29 3.74
CA HIS A 56 30.02 16.31 4.78
C HIS A 56 30.47 15.68 6.10
N GLY A 57 29.85 14.57 6.52
CA GLY A 57 30.25 13.88 7.75
C GLY A 57 31.72 13.45 7.73
N ILE A 58 32.20 12.95 6.60
CA ILE A 58 33.62 12.59 6.40
C ILE A 58 34.51 13.83 6.44
N SER A 59 34.11 14.94 5.81
CA SER A 59 34.94 16.16 5.80
C SER A 59 35.15 16.74 7.20
N GLU A 60 34.12 16.70 8.06
CA GLU A 60 34.18 17.27 9.40
C GLU A 60 35.14 16.53 10.35
N TRP A 61 35.48 15.28 10.03
CA TRP A 61 36.52 14.55 10.76
C TRP A 61 37.94 15.07 10.47
N GLY A 62 38.15 15.87 9.43
CA GLY A 62 39.41 16.56 9.17
C GLY A 62 39.81 17.48 10.34
N HIS A 63 38.86 18.16 10.97
CA HIS A 63 39.06 18.95 12.21
C HIS A 63 39.61 18.14 13.39
N VAL A 64 39.48 16.81 13.36
CA VAL A 64 39.99 15.90 14.40
C VAL A 64 41.31 15.28 13.97
N PHE A 65 41.35 14.71 12.77
CA PHE A 65 42.47 13.88 12.33
C PHE A 65 43.64 14.66 11.73
N ILE A 66 43.41 15.80 11.08
CA ILE A 66 44.52 16.60 10.53
C ILE A 66 45.42 17.15 11.64
N PRO A 67 44.89 17.74 12.73
CA PRO A 67 45.73 18.18 13.86
C PRO A 67 46.45 17.05 14.60
N ILE A 68 45.98 15.82 14.46
CA ILE A 68 46.68 14.63 14.97
C ILE A 68 47.83 14.27 14.02
N ALA A 69 47.58 14.29 12.72
CA ALA A 69 48.54 14.00 11.66
C ALA A 69 49.72 14.99 11.63
N GLU A 70 49.51 16.25 11.98
CA GLU A 70 50.56 17.28 12.08
C GLU A 70 51.73 16.87 12.98
N ARG A 71 51.51 15.95 13.93
CA ARG A 71 52.57 15.47 14.85
C ARG A 71 53.56 14.49 14.22
N TYR A 72 53.19 13.85 13.12
CA TYR A 72 53.97 12.75 12.53
C TYR A 72 54.05 12.76 11.00
N SER A 73 53.39 13.69 10.33
CA SER A 73 53.35 13.80 8.86
C SER A 73 54.21 14.98 8.38
N SER A 74 54.61 14.96 7.11
CA SER A 74 55.30 16.08 6.48
C SER A 74 54.34 17.24 6.16
N ASP A 75 54.86 18.46 6.08
CA ASP A 75 54.07 19.66 5.70
C ASP A 75 53.35 19.48 4.36
N ALA A 76 53.99 18.81 3.40
CA ALA A 76 53.39 18.49 2.11
C ALA A 76 52.19 17.54 2.24
N ALA A 77 52.26 16.57 3.16
CA ALA A 77 51.15 15.67 3.42
C ALA A 77 49.98 16.40 4.12
N ILE A 78 50.27 17.29 5.08
CA ILE A 78 49.24 18.11 5.74
C ILE A 78 48.58 19.07 4.75
N ALA A 79 49.35 19.71 3.88
CA ALA A 79 48.83 20.54 2.80
C ALA A 79 47.89 19.75 1.87
N ALA A 80 48.26 18.53 1.50
CA ALA A 80 47.41 17.65 0.71
C ALA A 80 46.13 17.26 1.45
N MET A 81 46.19 16.99 2.77
CA MET A 81 45.01 16.69 3.58
C MET A 81 44.04 17.88 3.65
N HIS A 82 44.52 19.11 3.86
CA HIS A 82 43.66 20.30 3.83
C HIS A 82 43.07 20.57 2.45
N LEU A 83 43.81 20.29 1.37
CA LEU A 83 43.28 20.38 0.01
C LEU A 83 42.15 19.36 -0.22
N ILE A 84 42.33 18.13 0.24
CA ILE A 84 41.30 17.08 0.17
C ILE A 84 40.07 17.48 0.99
N GLU A 85 40.27 17.93 2.22
CA GLU A 85 39.21 18.38 3.12
C GLU A 85 38.40 19.54 2.51
N ALA A 86 39.06 20.58 1.99
CA ALA A 86 38.39 21.71 1.33
C ALA A 86 37.56 21.26 0.11
N ASN A 87 38.08 20.29 -0.67
CA ASN A 87 37.31 19.71 -1.76
C ASN A 87 36.09 18.95 -1.26
N LEU A 88 36.22 18.11 -0.22
CA LEU A 88 35.10 17.38 0.37
C LEU A 88 34.03 18.33 0.91
N ILE A 89 34.40 19.40 1.62
CA ILE A 89 33.47 20.41 2.12
C ILE A 89 32.69 21.03 0.96
N GLY A 90 33.38 21.57 -0.04
CA GLY A 90 32.68 22.23 -1.15
C GLY A 90 31.84 21.27 -2.00
N PHE A 91 32.33 20.06 -2.29
CA PHE A 91 31.53 19.04 -2.97
C PHE A 91 30.29 18.66 -2.18
N SER A 92 30.39 18.53 -0.86
CA SER A 92 29.24 18.27 -0.01
C SER A 92 28.17 19.36 -0.18
N PHE A 93 28.55 20.64 -0.14
CA PHE A 93 27.60 21.73 -0.33
C PHE A 93 27.09 21.88 -1.76
N VAL A 94 27.85 21.46 -2.77
CA VAL A 94 27.35 21.35 -4.15
C VAL A 94 26.22 20.32 -4.24
N PHE A 95 26.33 19.18 -3.54
CA PHE A 95 25.23 18.21 -3.46
C PHE A 95 24.01 18.75 -2.72
N LEU A 96 24.22 19.54 -1.65
CA LEU A 96 23.12 20.23 -0.97
C LEU A 96 22.45 21.27 -1.87
N LEU A 97 23.23 22.01 -2.65
CA LEU A 97 22.72 22.95 -3.65
C LEU A 97 21.94 22.20 -4.75
N TYR A 98 22.47 21.07 -5.22
CA TYR A 98 21.78 20.22 -6.19
C TYR A 98 20.44 19.73 -5.65
N PHE A 99 20.42 19.27 -4.39
CA PHE A 99 19.20 18.86 -3.70
C PHE A 99 18.17 20.00 -3.67
N GLY A 100 18.55 21.19 -3.21
CA GLY A 100 17.66 22.35 -3.14
C GLY A 100 17.14 22.80 -4.50
N VAL A 101 18.01 22.87 -5.52
CA VAL A 101 17.63 23.27 -6.88
C VAL A 101 16.72 22.21 -7.51
N LYS A 102 17.04 20.92 -7.41
CA LYS A 102 16.23 19.84 -7.96
C LYS A 102 14.85 19.82 -7.35
N LEU A 103 14.75 20.05 -6.04
CA LEU A 103 13.47 20.15 -5.38
C LEU A 103 12.62 21.29 -5.94
N CYS A 104 13.19 22.50 -6.08
CA CYS A 104 12.47 23.62 -6.69
C CYS A 104 12.09 23.36 -8.14
N VAL A 105 12.97 22.73 -8.93
CA VAL A 105 12.70 22.36 -10.32
C VAL A 105 11.49 21.45 -10.41
N ASP A 106 11.43 20.41 -9.58
CA ASP A 106 10.33 19.47 -9.62
C ASP A 106 9.04 20.05 -9.00
N THR A 107 9.14 20.92 -7.99
CA THR A 107 7.96 21.56 -7.37
C THR A 107 7.30 22.59 -8.28
N LEU A 108 8.11 23.42 -8.93
CA LEU A 108 7.65 24.57 -9.70
C LEU A 108 7.55 24.28 -11.20
N ASP A 109 7.74 23.02 -11.61
CA ASP A 109 7.78 22.56 -12.99
C ASP A 109 8.73 23.41 -13.87
N LEU A 110 9.92 23.68 -13.34
CA LEU A 110 10.92 24.50 -14.02
C LEU A 110 11.71 23.66 -15.04
N PRO A 111 12.32 24.30 -16.05
CA PRO A 111 13.20 23.62 -17.00
C PRO A 111 14.36 22.88 -16.33
N GLU A 112 14.60 21.63 -16.74
CA GLU A 112 15.71 20.81 -16.22
C GLU A 112 17.10 21.43 -16.46
N GLN A 113 17.24 22.36 -17.41
CA GLN A 113 18.49 23.10 -17.64
C GLN A 113 18.95 23.88 -16.39
N ILE A 114 18.06 24.26 -15.48
CA ILE A 114 18.43 24.92 -14.21
C ILE A 114 19.35 24.01 -13.35
N LEU A 115 19.26 22.69 -13.51
CA LEU A 115 20.16 21.74 -12.85
C LEU A 115 21.62 21.85 -13.33
N TRP A 116 21.90 22.65 -14.36
CA TRP A 116 23.27 22.96 -14.75
C TRP A 116 23.96 23.90 -13.76
N ILE A 117 23.21 24.74 -13.03
CA ILE A 117 23.76 25.66 -12.02
C ILE A 117 24.65 24.92 -11.00
N PRO A 118 24.15 23.91 -10.26
CA PRO A 118 25.00 23.18 -9.30
C PRO A 118 26.12 22.39 -9.97
N LYS A 119 25.93 21.90 -11.21
CA LYS A 119 26.98 21.18 -11.97
C LYS A 119 28.15 22.09 -12.33
N ILE A 120 27.84 23.27 -12.85
CA ILE A 120 28.83 24.30 -13.20
C ILE A 120 29.51 24.80 -11.93
N ALA A 121 28.76 25.04 -10.86
CA ALA A 121 29.30 25.41 -9.56
C ALA A 121 30.32 24.38 -9.03
N GLY A 122 29.99 23.09 -9.10
CA GLY A 122 30.91 22.01 -8.73
C GLY A 122 32.16 21.92 -9.61
N PHE A 123 32.02 22.13 -10.92
CA PHE A 123 33.16 22.18 -11.85
C PHE A 123 34.08 23.38 -11.57
N LEU A 124 33.51 24.57 -11.37
CA LEU A 124 34.24 25.78 -11.00
C LEU A 124 34.92 25.64 -9.64
N TRP A 125 34.28 24.97 -8.68
CA TRP A 125 34.88 24.68 -7.38
C TRP A 125 36.12 23.79 -7.50
N PHE A 126 35.97 22.65 -8.19
CA PHE A 126 37.07 21.70 -8.39
C PHE A 126 38.24 22.33 -9.13
N THR A 127 37.97 23.02 -10.23
CA THR A 127 39.01 23.71 -11.00
C THR A 127 39.63 24.84 -10.18
N GLY A 128 38.83 25.67 -9.51
CA GLY A 128 39.29 26.74 -8.64
C GLY A 128 40.21 26.24 -7.54
N LEU A 129 39.89 25.12 -6.87
CA LEU A 129 40.71 24.62 -5.77
C LEU A 129 42.02 23.95 -6.21
N ILE A 130 42.08 23.32 -7.37
CA ILE A 130 43.32 22.67 -7.86
C ILE A 130 44.23 23.68 -8.54
N VAL A 131 43.64 24.57 -9.35
CA VAL A 131 44.38 25.47 -10.24
C VAL A 131 44.87 26.70 -9.48
N TYR A 132 44.07 27.24 -8.56
CA TYR A 132 44.39 28.50 -7.87
C TYR A 132 45.60 28.42 -6.92
N PRO A 133 45.76 27.40 -6.05
CA PRO A 133 46.93 27.32 -5.16
C PRO A 133 48.23 27.09 -5.91
N HIS A 134 48.19 26.32 -7.01
CA HIS A 134 49.36 26.07 -7.86
C HIS A 134 49.74 27.26 -8.73
N LEU A 135 48.77 28.03 -9.24
CA LEU A 135 49.05 29.24 -10.03
C LEU A 135 49.54 30.41 -9.18
N MET A 136 48.99 30.60 -7.97
CA MET A 136 49.22 31.80 -7.16
C MET A 136 50.38 31.70 -6.17
N GLN A 137 51.09 30.55 -6.10
CA GLN A 137 52.19 30.30 -5.14
C GLN A 137 51.83 30.79 -3.72
N LEU A 138 50.65 30.39 -3.23
CA LEU A 138 50.06 31.00 -2.04
C LEU A 138 50.99 30.85 -0.82
N PRO A 139 51.37 31.96 -0.17
CA PRO A 139 52.31 31.94 0.96
C PRO A 139 51.69 31.40 2.26
N ASP A 140 50.36 31.28 2.37
CA ASP A 140 49.66 30.79 3.56
C ASP A 140 48.47 29.88 3.18
N ILE A 141 48.68 28.57 3.29
CA ILE A 141 47.68 27.54 2.96
C ILE A 141 46.47 27.57 3.92
N ASN A 142 46.67 28.03 5.15
CA ASN A 142 45.61 28.09 6.16
C ASN A 142 44.63 29.22 5.85
N GLN A 143 45.13 30.38 5.43
CA GLN A 143 44.27 31.48 4.96
C GLN A 143 43.47 31.11 3.72
N TRP A 144 44.09 30.40 2.79
CA TRP A 144 43.39 29.91 1.60
C TRP A 144 42.29 28.92 1.96
N TYR A 145 42.59 27.94 2.82
CA TYR A 145 41.60 26.97 3.31
C TYR A 145 40.43 27.67 4.02
N LEU A 146 40.73 28.66 4.87
CA LEU A 146 39.72 29.47 5.56
C LEU A 146 38.79 30.19 4.56
N LEU A 147 39.35 30.83 3.53
CA LEU A 147 38.57 31.48 2.49
C LEU A 147 37.74 30.49 1.68
N ALA A 148 38.30 29.32 1.36
CA ALA A 148 37.58 28.26 0.68
C ALA A 148 36.36 27.81 1.51
N ASP A 149 36.52 27.50 2.79
CA ASP A 149 35.40 27.12 3.66
C ASP A 149 34.30 28.21 3.66
N ILE A 150 34.67 29.47 3.88
CA ILE A 150 33.72 30.60 3.88
C ILE A 150 32.99 30.75 2.54
N VAL A 151 33.72 30.73 1.42
CA VAL A 151 33.13 30.89 0.09
C VAL A 151 32.19 29.72 -0.23
N SER A 152 32.56 28.48 0.10
CA SER A 152 31.70 27.32 -0.11
C SER A 152 30.37 27.42 0.64
N ARG A 153 30.40 27.97 1.87
CA ARG A 153 29.20 28.16 2.70
C ARG A 153 28.28 29.23 2.13
N TYR A 154 28.81 30.36 1.72
CA TYR A 154 28.00 31.43 1.13
C TYR A 154 27.50 31.09 -0.28
N ALA A 155 28.35 30.50 -1.12
CA ALA A 155 28.02 30.22 -2.51
C ALA A 155 27.10 29.00 -2.66
N PHE A 156 27.24 27.98 -1.80
CA PHE A 156 26.55 26.70 -1.97
C PHE A 156 25.67 26.33 -0.78
N ALA A 157 26.19 26.38 0.45
CA ALA A 157 25.45 25.90 1.62
C ALA A 157 24.21 26.76 1.92
N PHE A 158 24.37 28.09 1.94
CA PHE A 158 23.29 29.03 2.16
C PHE A 158 22.17 28.90 1.11
N PRO A 159 22.44 29.10 -0.20
CA PRO A 159 21.39 29.00 -1.21
C PRO A 159 20.82 27.59 -1.32
N GLY A 160 21.64 26.54 -1.19
CA GLY A 160 21.18 25.15 -1.24
C GLY A 160 20.18 24.82 -0.13
N SER A 161 20.49 25.25 1.10
CA SER A 161 19.59 25.05 2.25
C SER A 161 18.33 25.90 2.16
N ALA A 162 18.44 27.15 1.70
CA ALA A 162 17.30 28.05 1.53
C ALA A 162 16.35 27.56 0.44
N LEU A 163 16.88 27.08 -0.70
CA LEU A 163 16.10 26.48 -1.77
C LEU A 163 15.44 25.18 -1.32
N ALA A 164 16.16 24.32 -0.57
CA ALA A 164 15.55 23.14 0.03
C ALA A 164 14.39 23.49 0.97
N ALA A 165 14.56 24.49 1.84
CA ALA A 165 13.50 24.96 2.71
C ALA A 165 12.28 25.45 1.92
N TYR A 166 12.52 26.28 0.88
CA TYR A 166 11.48 26.82 0.03
C TYR A 166 10.74 25.74 -0.78
N GLY A 167 11.48 24.82 -1.40
CA GLY A 167 10.91 23.72 -2.19
C GLY A 167 10.04 22.79 -1.35
N ILE A 168 10.48 22.42 -0.13
CA ILE A 168 9.67 21.61 0.80
C ILE A 168 8.45 22.39 1.26
N TRP A 169 8.62 23.69 1.56
CA TRP A 169 7.53 24.55 2.02
C TRP A 169 6.40 24.61 1.00
N LEU A 170 6.72 24.75 -0.29
CA LEU A 170 5.73 24.80 -1.36
C LEU A 170 4.99 23.47 -1.55
N GLN A 171 5.68 22.33 -1.48
CA GLN A 171 5.06 21.00 -1.65
C GLN A 171 4.18 20.56 -0.48
N ARG A 172 4.24 21.25 0.67
CA ARG A 172 3.60 20.77 1.91
C ARG A 172 2.09 20.58 1.76
N ASP A 173 1.43 21.46 1.00
CA ASP A 173 -0.04 21.50 0.89
C ASP A 173 -0.51 20.39 -0.07
N ASP A 174 0.19 20.21 -1.19
CA ASP A 174 -0.06 19.13 -2.17
C ASP A 174 0.14 17.74 -1.55
N LEU A 175 1.22 17.55 -0.79
CA LEU A 175 1.50 16.27 -0.14
C LEU A 175 0.59 15.98 1.05
N ALA A 176 0.06 17.02 1.72
CA ALA A 176 -0.92 16.86 2.79
C ALA A 176 -2.31 16.47 2.27
N SER A 177 -2.63 16.83 1.02
CA SER A 177 -3.87 16.44 0.37
C SER A 177 -4.01 14.92 0.14
N LEU A 178 -2.89 14.18 0.25
CA LEU A 178 -2.84 12.71 0.17
C LEU A 178 -3.39 11.99 1.42
N GLY A 179 -3.99 12.72 2.38
CA GLY A 179 -4.86 12.13 3.40
C GLY A 179 -4.21 11.82 4.76
N GLN A 180 -2.94 12.19 4.97
CA GLN A 180 -2.28 12.04 6.28
C GLN A 180 -1.93 13.38 6.94
N PRO A 181 -2.66 13.81 7.99
CA PRO A 181 -2.40 15.06 8.71
C PRO A 181 -0.99 15.15 9.33
N SER A 182 -0.38 14.01 9.68
CA SER A 182 0.98 13.97 10.24
C SER A 182 2.07 14.33 9.23
N VAL A 183 1.85 14.05 7.94
CA VAL A 183 2.82 14.35 6.86
C VAL A 183 3.02 15.86 6.74
N PHE A 184 1.92 16.63 6.82
CA PHE A 184 1.96 18.09 6.81
C PHE A 184 2.88 18.66 7.89
N GLY A 185 2.71 18.18 9.13
CA GLY A 185 3.52 18.61 10.27
C GLY A 185 5.00 18.32 10.07
N HIS A 186 5.34 17.12 9.58
CA HIS A 186 6.72 16.73 9.31
C HIS A 186 7.37 17.56 8.19
N LEU A 187 6.67 17.82 7.09
CA LEU A 187 7.18 18.65 5.98
C LEU A 187 7.42 20.10 6.44
N ARG A 188 6.49 20.68 7.21
CA ARG A 188 6.64 22.02 7.76
C ARG A 188 7.88 22.14 8.64
N TRP A 189 8.07 21.20 9.57
CA TRP A 189 9.24 21.21 10.43
C TRP A 189 10.53 20.97 9.64
N THR A 190 10.51 20.10 8.63
CA THR A 190 11.68 19.88 7.77
C THR A 190 12.08 21.16 7.03
N ALA A 191 11.11 21.88 6.45
CA ALA A 191 11.36 23.17 5.80
C ALA A 191 11.95 24.21 6.77
N VAL A 192 11.37 24.34 7.96
CA VAL A 192 11.88 25.25 9.01
C VAL A 192 13.30 24.87 9.42
N MET A 193 13.59 23.57 9.58
CA MET A 193 14.94 23.13 9.93
C MET A 193 15.96 23.40 8.82
N PHE A 194 15.60 23.25 7.55
CA PHE A 194 16.48 23.66 6.45
C PHE A 194 16.70 25.18 6.40
N ALA A 195 15.69 25.98 6.72
CA ALA A 195 15.84 27.44 6.83
C ALA A 195 16.80 27.81 7.98
N LEU A 196 16.67 27.16 9.14
CA LEU A 196 17.61 27.32 10.24
C LEU A 196 19.01 26.83 9.85
N TYR A 197 19.11 25.72 9.13
CA TYR A 197 20.38 25.20 8.62
C TYR A 197 21.06 26.20 7.68
N ALA A 198 20.30 26.89 6.81
CA ALA A 198 20.83 27.96 5.95
C ALA A 198 21.52 29.07 6.77
N VAL A 199 20.94 29.44 7.91
CA VAL A 199 21.54 30.43 8.82
C VAL A 199 22.80 29.88 9.50
N PHE A 200 22.69 28.74 10.20
CA PHE A 200 23.78 28.23 11.03
C PHE A 200 24.94 27.61 10.26
N ALA A 201 24.68 27.02 9.10
CA ALA A 201 25.71 26.38 8.26
C ALA A 201 26.17 27.26 7.09
N GLY A 202 25.29 28.14 6.59
CA GLY A 202 25.56 29.03 5.46
C GLY A 202 26.02 30.42 5.88
N LEU A 203 25.29 31.12 6.75
CA LEU A 203 25.59 32.52 7.11
C LEU A 203 26.60 32.66 8.26
N ILE A 204 26.55 31.76 9.25
CA ILE A 204 27.48 31.76 10.38
C ILE A 204 28.71 30.95 10.00
N VAL A 205 29.78 31.67 9.63
CA VAL A 205 31.03 31.10 9.10
C VAL A 205 32.23 31.44 10.01
N PRO A 206 33.43 30.89 9.78
CA PRO A 206 34.63 31.36 10.48
C PRO A 206 34.86 32.87 10.34
N GLN A 207 35.44 33.52 11.36
CA GLN A 207 35.67 34.97 11.32
C GLN A 207 36.64 35.37 10.21
N ALA A 208 36.27 36.40 9.45
CA ALA A 208 37.09 36.99 8.40
C ALA A 208 36.85 38.51 8.31
N PRO A 209 37.75 39.29 7.67
CA PRO A 209 37.71 40.75 7.73
C PRO A 209 36.61 41.40 6.87
N PHE A 210 35.82 40.63 6.13
CA PHE A 210 34.78 41.13 5.21
C PHE A 210 33.37 40.77 5.66
N PHE A 211 32.37 41.52 5.18
CA PHE A 211 30.96 41.29 5.47
C PHE A 211 30.38 40.11 4.65
N PRO A 212 29.53 39.23 5.23
CA PRO A 212 29.02 39.25 6.60
C PRO A 212 29.89 38.54 7.65
N ALA A 213 30.99 37.90 7.26
CA ALA A 213 31.84 37.10 8.15
C ALA A 213 32.47 37.89 9.32
N ASN A 214 32.64 39.20 9.16
CA ASN A 214 33.13 40.09 10.22
C ASN A 214 32.11 40.28 11.37
N ARG A 215 30.82 40.01 11.13
CA ARG A 215 29.74 40.18 12.13
C ARG A 215 29.07 38.85 12.47
N LEU A 216 28.67 38.09 11.45
CA LEU A 216 28.03 36.79 11.58
C LEU A 216 29.10 35.70 11.51
N ASN A 217 29.69 35.36 12.65
CA ASN A 217 30.72 34.32 12.71
C ASN A 217 30.62 33.43 13.94
N ILE A 218 31.37 32.33 13.87
CA ILE A 218 31.40 31.27 14.88
C ILE A 218 31.90 31.81 16.23
N GLN A 219 32.93 32.67 16.27
CA GLN A 219 33.42 33.25 17.53
C GLN A 219 32.34 34.12 18.20
N ASN A 220 31.67 34.99 17.45
CA ASN A 220 30.60 35.84 17.98
C ASN A 220 29.39 35.04 18.45
N LEU A 221 29.02 33.97 17.75
CA LEU A 221 27.97 33.06 18.22
C LEU A 221 28.38 32.38 19.52
N PHE A 222 29.60 31.85 19.58
CA PHE A 222 30.08 31.11 20.75
C PHE A 222 30.24 32.00 21.98
N SER A 223 30.69 33.24 21.81
CA SER A 223 30.79 34.22 22.91
C SER A 223 29.41 34.66 23.41
N LEU A 224 28.41 34.74 22.52
CA LEU A 224 27.05 35.10 22.88
C LEU A 224 26.30 33.97 23.59
N THR A 225 26.42 32.73 23.11
CA THR A 225 25.57 31.62 23.57
C THR A 225 26.28 30.60 24.45
N GLY A 226 27.61 30.53 24.39
CA GLY A 226 28.41 29.51 25.08
C GLY A 226 28.39 28.12 24.42
N PHE A 227 27.74 27.95 23.26
CA PHE A 227 27.67 26.68 22.54
C PHE A 227 28.36 26.77 21.17
N PRO A 228 29.21 25.80 20.78
CA PRO A 228 29.81 25.77 19.45
C PRO A 228 28.76 25.66 18.34
N VAL A 229 29.03 26.25 17.19
CA VAL A 229 28.12 26.18 16.02
C VAL A 229 27.79 24.74 15.62
N ALA A 230 28.74 23.81 15.80
CA ALA A 230 28.59 22.40 15.52
C ALA A 230 27.45 21.75 16.31
N VAL A 231 27.17 22.22 17.55
CA VAL A 231 26.05 21.71 18.36
C VAL A 231 24.72 22.09 17.71
N TYR A 232 24.55 23.35 17.32
CA TYR A 232 23.32 23.81 16.63
C TYR A 232 23.10 23.04 15.34
N ARG A 233 24.15 22.93 14.51
CA ARG A 233 24.07 22.21 13.24
C ARG A 233 23.75 20.72 13.45
N ALA A 234 24.39 20.05 14.41
CA ALA A 234 24.10 18.66 14.76
C ALA A 234 22.64 18.46 15.16
N THR A 235 22.10 19.33 16.02
CA THR A 235 20.70 19.26 16.47
C THR A 235 19.74 19.46 15.31
N ILE A 236 19.95 20.48 14.48
CA ILE A 236 19.12 20.74 13.30
C ILE A 236 19.09 19.51 12.38
N VAL A 237 20.26 18.93 12.12
CA VAL A 237 20.41 17.78 11.21
C VAL A 237 19.80 16.51 11.78
N ALA A 238 19.91 16.27 13.09
CA ALA A 238 19.22 15.17 13.76
C ALA A 238 17.69 15.29 13.63
N VAL A 239 17.15 16.52 13.74
CA VAL A 239 15.72 16.78 13.56
C VAL A 239 15.30 16.61 12.08
N ILE A 240 16.09 17.10 11.12
CA ILE A 240 15.87 16.85 9.68
C ILE A 240 15.86 15.33 9.43
N SER A 241 16.84 14.60 9.97
CA SER A 241 16.96 13.15 9.81
C SER A 241 15.71 12.43 10.31
N TYR A 242 15.24 12.77 11.51
CA TYR A 242 14.03 12.19 12.07
C TYR A 242 12.83 12.38 11.14
N PHE A 243 12.58 13.60 10.67
CA PHE A 243 11.42 13.86 9.83
C PHE A 243 11.55 13.24 8.44
N VAL A 244 12.72 13.27 7.82
CA VAL A 244 12.95 12.62 6.52
C VAL A 244 12.71 11.11 6.63
N ILE A 245 13.25 10.46 7.67
CA ILE A 245 13.05 9.02 7.92
C ILE A 245 11.57 8.70 8.19
N ARG A 246 10.86 9.56 8.92
CA ARG A 246 9.42 9.36 9.16
C ARG A 246 8.60 9.53 7.89
N LEU A 247 8.95 10.49 7.04
CA LEU A 247 8.30 10.68 5.75
C LEU A 247 8.49 9.46 4.85
N THR A 248 9.73 9.01 4.65
CA THR A 248 10.02 7.81 3.84
C THR A 248 9.29 6.57 4.36
N ALA A 249 9.25 6.37 5.68
CA ALA A 249 8.54 5.24 6.29
C ALA A 249 7.03 5.26 6.04
N ILE A 250 6.37 6.41 6.14
CA ILE A 250 4.93 6.57 5.90
C ILE A 250 4.61 6.21 4.44
N PHE A 251 5.35 6.76 3.48
CA PHE A 251 5.07 6.53 2.06
C PHE A 251 5.38 5.10 1.61
N ASN A 252 6.46 4.51 2.15
CA ASN A 252 6.76 3.10 1.88
C ASN A 252 5.66 2.18 2.42
N TYR A 253 4.96 2.56 3.48
CA TYR A 253 3.83 1.81 4.01
C TYR A 253 2.60 1.92 3.08
N GLU A 254 2.25 3.13 2.65
CA GLU A 254 1.12 3.36 1.72
C GLU A 254 1.29 2.62 0.40
N TYR A 255 2.48 2.74 -0.22
CA TYR A 255 2.79 2.05 -1.47
C TYR A 255 2.67 0.52 -1.34
N ARG A 256 3.05 -0.05 -0.18
CA ARG A 256 2.90 -1.49 0.06
C ARG A 256 1.43 -1.90 0.17
N GLN A 257 0.59 -1.06 0.77
CA GLN A 257 -0.84 -1.36 0.88
C GLN A 257 -1.51 -1.36 -0.50
N GLU A 258 -1.26 -0.33 -1.31
CA GLU A 258 -1.78 -0.26 -2.68
C GLU A 258 -1.33 -1.47 -3.53
N LEU A 259 -0.07 -1.90 -3.36
CA LEU A 259 0.46 -3.09 -4.03
C LEU A 259 -0.27 -4.37 -3.58
N ILE A 260 -0.55 -4.52 -2.28
CA ILE A 260 -1.28 -5.69 -1.74
C ILE A 260 -2.71 -5.71 -2.28
N GLU A 261 -3.43 -4.58 -2.26
CA GLU A 261 -4.79 -4.46 -2.79
C GLU A 261 -4.86 -4.79 -4.28
N THR A 262 -3.89 -4.27 -5.04
CA THR A 262 -3.75 -4.57 -6.46
C THR A 262 -3.49 -6.06 -6.69
N GLN A 263 -2.57 -6.67 -5.92
CA GLN A 263 -2.27 -8.10 -6.01
C GLN A 263 -3.48 -8.98 -5.66
N GLN A 264 -4.25 -8.62 -4.63
CA GLN A 264 -5.48 -9.32 -4.25
C GLN A 264 -6.52 -9.23 -5.38
N SER A 265 -6.70 -8.04 -5.95
CA SER A 265 -7.62 -7.83 -7.09
C SER A 265 -7.21 -8.68 -8.30
N TYR A 266 -5.92 -8.75 -8.62
CA TYR A 266 -5.39 -9.62 -9.68
C TYR A 266 -5.58 -11.11 -9.37
N ALA A 267 -5.39 -11.54 -8.12
CA ALA A 267 -5.62 -12.92 -7.70
C ALA A 267 -7.09 -13.33 -7.90
N ILE A 268 -8.03 -12.47 -7.49
CA ILE A 268 -9.48 -12.68 -7.69
C ILE A 268 -9.81 -12.77 -9.18
N LEU A 269 -9.28 -11.87 -10.01
CA LEU A 269 -9.50 -11.90 -11.46
C LEU A 269 -8.96 -13.18 -12.10
N ARG A 270 -7.78 -13.63 -11.67
CA ARG A 270 -7.16 -14.86 -12.16
C ARG A 270 -7.99 -16.09 -11.78
N GLU A 271 -8.51 -16.13 -10.56
CA GLU A 271 -9.38 -17.21 -10.10
C GLU A 271 -10.70 -17.23 -10.88
N ARG A 272 -11.33 -16.07 -11.10
CA ARG A 272 -12.51 -15.95 -11.97
C ARG A 272 -12.24 -16.46 -13.39
N GLN A 273 -11.06 -16.20 -13.94
CA GLN A 273 -10.69 -16.67 -15.27
C GLN A 273 -10.45 -18.20 -15.30
N ARG A 274 -9.87 -18.76 -14.23
CA ARG A 274 -9.72 -20.22 -14.05
C ARG A 274 -11.10 -20.89 -14.01
N ILE A 275 -12.01 -20.41 -13.15
CA ILE A 275 -13.39 -20.92 -13.04
C ILE A 275 -14.11 -20.86 -14.39
N ARG A 276 -14.00 -19.75 -15.13
CA ARG A 276 -14.60 -19.63 -16.47
C ARG A 276 -14.08 -20.70 -17.44
N ARG A 277 -12.79 -21.04 -17.36
CA ARG A 277 -12.17 -22.04 -18.23
C ARG A 277 -12.63 -23.45 -17.86
N ASP A 278 -12.63 -23.78 -16.57
CA ASP A 278 -13.13 -25.06 -16.06
C ASP A 278 -14.62 -25.24 -16.41
N MET A 279 -15.42 -24.17 -16.33
CA MET A 279 -16.82 -24.12 -16.76
C MET A 279 -16.97 -24.43 -18.26
N HIS A 280 -16.21 -23.72 -19.11
CA HIS A 280 -16.24 -23.91 -20.55
C HIS A 280 -15.90 -25.36 -20.93
N ASP A 281 -14.86 -25.92 -20.32
CA ASP A 281 -14.37 -27.24 -20.68
C ASP A 281 -15.30 -28.36 -20.18
N GLY A 282 -15.85 -28.27 -18.96
CA GLY A 282 -16.76 -29.28 -18.41
C GLY A 282 -18.17 -29.27 -19.04
N ILE A 283 -18.79 -28.09 -19.15
CA ILE A 283 -20.18 -27.96 -19.61
C ILE A 283 -20.31 -28.22 -21.10
N LEU A 284 -19.41 -27.68 -21.93
CA LEU A 284 -19.49 -27.89 -23.38
C LEU A 284 -19.25 -29.35 -23.75
N GLN A 285 -18.33 -30.03 -23.07
CA GLN A 285 -18.10 -31.47 -23.26
C GLN A 285 -19.34 -32.28 -22.86
N GLY A 286 -19.97 -31.93 -21.74
CA GLY A 286 -21.21 -32.57 -21.28
C GLY A 286 -22.36 -32.41 -22.28
N ILE A 287 -22.61 -31.19 -22.76
CA ILE A 287 -23.66 -30.90 -23.74
C ILE A 287 -23.40 -31.63 -25.05
N TYR A 288 -22.14 -31.65 -25.51
CA TYR A 288 -21.75 -32.35 -26.74
C TYR A 288 -22.01 -33.86 -26.64
N ALA A 289 -21.65 -34.48 -25.50
CA ALA A 289 -21.90 -35.89 -25.25
C ALA A 289 -23.40 -36.24 -25.22
N VAL A 290 -24.24 -35.36 -24.65
CA VAL A 290 -25.70 -35.53 -24.71
C VAL A 290 -26.20 -35.44 -26.15
N GLY A 291 -25.71 -34.47 -26.94
CA GLY A 291 -26.09 -34.32 -28.36
C GLY A 291 -25.84 -35.60 -29.16
N LEU A 292 -24.65 -36.20 -29.02
CA LEU A 292 -24.31 -37.48 -29.64
C LEU A 292 -25.22 -38.64 -29.18
N SER A 293 -25.56 -38.66 -27.90
CA SER A 293 -26.47 -39.67 -27.33
C SER A 293 -27.87 -39.55 -27.92
N MET A 294 -28.37 -38.34 -28.12
CA MET A 294 -29.68 -38.08 -28.74
C MET A 294 -29.73 -38.48 -30.21
N ASP A 295 -28.67 -38.19 -30.99
CA ASP A 295 -28.56 -38.66 -32.37
C ASP A 295 -28.57 -40.19 -32.45
N THR A 296 -27.84 -40.85 -31.54
CA THR A 296 -27.83 -42.32 -31.44
C THR A 296 -29.21 -42.88 -31.10
N ALA A 297 -29.92 -42.26 -30.14
CA ALA A 297 -31.27 -42.66 -29.76
C ALA A 297 -32.25 -42.52 -30.95
N LYS A 298 -32.14 -41.43 -31.72
CA LYS A 298 -32.96 -41.18 -32.91
C LYS A 298 -32.87 -42.33 -33.92
N HIS A 299 -31.66 -42.82 -34.21
CA HIS A 299 -31.46 -43.96 -35.11
C HIS A 299 -32.02 -45.28 -34.57
N LEU A 300 -32.08 -45.45 -33.24
CA LEU A 300 -32.57 -46.67 -32.60
C LEU A 300 -34.09 -46.70 -32.39
N THR A 301 -34.79 -45.58 -32.57
CA THR A 301 -36.25 -45.50 -32.35
C THR A 301 -37.07 -46.51 -33.16
N THR A 302 -36.62 -46.85 -34.37
CA THR A 302 -37.29 -47.83 -35.25
C THR A 302 -36.74 -49.25 -35.13
N VAL A 303 -35.48 -49.40 -34.68
CA VAL A 303 -34.76 -50.69 -34.64
C VAL A 303 -34.83 -51.34 -33.26
N ASN A 304 -34.71 -50.55 -32.19
CA ASN A 304 -34.77 -51.02 -30.81
C ASN A 304 -35.34 -49.91 -29.89
N PRO A 305 -36.68 -49.80 -29.82
CA PRO A 305 -37.35 -48.73 -29.07
C PRO A 305 -37.01 -48.73 -27.57
N ALA A 306 -36.83 -49.90 -26.97
CA ALA A 306 -36.48 -50.02 -25.55
C ALA A 306 -35.08 -49.44 -25.25
N LYS A 307 -34.10 -49.70 -26.13
CA LYS A 307 -32.76 -49.13 -26.01
C LYS A 307 -32.73 -47.63 -26.29
N ALA A 308 -33.54 -47.15 -27.24
CA ALA A 308 -33.70 -45.71 -27.49
C ALA A 308 -34.28 -44.99 -26.26
N ALA A 309 -35.29 -45.56 -25.60
CA ALA A 309 -35.87 -45.00 -24.38
C ALA A 309 -34.86 -44.91 -23.22
N ASP A 310 -34.01 -45.93 -23.03
CA ASP A 310 -32.94 -45.92 -22.01
C ASP A 310 -31.88 -44.83 -22.27
N ILE A 311 -31.47 -44.64 -23.54
CA ILE A 311 -30.51 -43.59 -23.92
C ILE A 311 -31.10 -42.20 -23.69
N ILE A 312 -32.38 -41.99 -24.02
CA ILE A 312 -33.08 -40.72 -23.78
C ILE A 312 -33.17 -40.44 -22.27
N ALA A 313 -33.52 -41.44 -21.45
CA ALA A 313 -33.59 -41.29 -20.00
C ALA A 313 -32.23 -40.90 -19.39
N LYS A 314 -31.14 -41.55 -19.82
CA LYS A 314 -29.77 -41.23 -19.38
C LYS A 314 -29.31 -39.86 -19.84
N GLY A 315 -29.65 -39.46 -21.07
CA GLY A 315 -29.33 -38.13 -21.58
C GLY A 315 -30.08 -37.01 -20.84
N ASN A 316 -31.36 -37.23 -20.50
CA ASN A 316 -32.11 -36.29 -19.65
C ASN A 316 -31.52 -36.18 -18.25
N GLN A 317 -31.11 -37.30 -17.63
CA GLN A 317 -30.39 -37.27 -16.35
C GLN A 317 -29.09 -36.46 -16.45
N ARG A 318 -28.31 -36.66 -17.53
CA ARG A 318 -27.06 -35.91 -17.74
C ARG A 318 -27.29 -34.42 -17.98
N LEU A 319 -28.37 -34.04 -18.65
CA LEU A 319 -28.77 -32.63 -18.78
C LEU A 319 -29.16 -32.01 -17.45
N ASP A 320 -29.87 -32.74 -16.59
CA ASP A 320 -30.20 -32.28 -15.24
C ASP A 320 -28.92 -32.10 -14.38
N GLU A 321 -27.95 -33.01 -14.50
CA GLU A 321 -26.62 -32.87 -13.87
C GLU A 321 -25.89 -31.62 -14.37
N ILE A 322 -25.81 -31.41 -15.69
CA ILE A 322 -25.18 -30.23 -16.30
C ILE A 322 -25.89 -28.93 -15.88
N ASN A 323 -27.22 -28.92 -15.83
CA ASN A 323 -27.99 -27.76 -15.38
C ASN A 323 -27.70 -27.44 -13.90
N THR A 324 -27.53 -28.47 -13.08
CA THR A 324 -27.13 -28.31 -11.66
C THR A 324 -25.71 -27.78 -11.55
N GLU A 325 -24.75 -28.30 -12.33
CA GLU A 325 -23.37 -27.81 -12.40
C GLU A 325 -23.32 -26.35 -12.84
N ILE A 326 -24.01 -25.98 -13.93
CA ILE A 326 -24.10 -24.59 -14.42
C ILE A 326 -24.63 -23.66 -13.33
N ARG A 327 -25.71 -24.05 -12.64
CA ARG A 327 -26.31 -23.23 -11.58
C ARG A 327 -25.36 -23.06 -10.39
N HIS A 328 -24.63 -24.10 -10.01
CA HIS A 328 -23.59 -24.01 -8.98
C HIS A 328 -22.51 -23.00 -9.37
N TYR A 329 -21.99 -23.08 -10.60
CA TYR A 329 -20.95 -22.16 -11.09
C TYR A 329 -21.43 -20.72 -11.23
N ILE A 330 -22.66 -20.49 -11.69
CA ILE A 330 -23.24 -19.13 -11.77
C ILE A 330 -23.32 -18.52 -10.38
N MET A 331 -23.66 -19.30 -9.36
CA MET A 331 -23.79 -18.83 -7.99
C MET A 331 -22.44 -18.62 -7.30
N ASP A 332 -21.45 -19.51 -7.49
CA ASP A 332 -20.06 -19.29 -7.02
C ASP A 332 -19.51 -17.95 -7.54
N MET A 333 -19.86 -17.59 -8.79
CA MET A 333 -19.50 -16.31 -9.40
C MET A 333 -20.30 -15.10 -8.88
N GLN A 334 -21.48 -15.32 -8.27
CA GLN A 334 -22.37 -14.30 -7.73
C GLN A 334 -22.24 -14.11 -6.20
N SER A 335 -21.27 -14.74 -5.55
CA SER A 335 -21.02 -14.60 -4.09
C SER A 335 -20.88 -13.14 -3.61
N THR A 336 -20.44 -12.20 -4.46
CA THR A 336 -20.47 -10.76 -4.18
C THR A 336 -21.88 -10.14 -4.11
N THR A 337 -22.86 -10.70 -4.82
CA THR A 337 -24.25 -10.20 -4.89
C THR A 337 -25.06 -10.52 -3.62
N PHE A 338 -24.79 -11.67 -2.98
CA PHE A 338 -25.48 -12.07 -1.74
C PHE A 338 -25.10 -11.20 -0.52
N GLY A 339 -23.97 -10.50 -0.57
CA GLY A 339 -23.61 -9.50 0.44
C GLY A 339 -24.56 -8.31 0.46
N GLU A 340 -25.10 -7.91 -0.70
CA GLU A 340 -25.90 -6.70 -0.87
C GLU A 340 -27.41 -6.94 -0.71
N LEU A 341 -27.91 -8.15 -0.98
CA LEU A 341 -29.33 -8.50 -0.89
C LEU A 341 -29.70 -9.12 0.48
N SER A 342 -30.88 -8.80 0.98
CA SER A 342 -31.51 -9.48 2.13
C SER A 342 -32.02 -10.87 1.73
N VAL A 343 -32.04 -11.84 2.67
CA VAL A 343 -32.62 -13.17 2.43
C VAL A 343 -34.09 -13.11 2.01
N LYS A 344 -34.80 -12.07 2.46
CA LYS A 344 -36.14 -11.75 2.02
C LYS A 344 -36.22 -11.48 0.52
N GLU A 345 -35.35 -10.62 0.01
CA GLU A 345 -35.33 -10.26 -1.42
C GLU A 345 -34.98 -11.47 -2.28
N ILE A 346 -34.04 -12.28 -1.81
CA ILE A 346 -33.65 -13.54 -2.47
C ILE A 346 -34.86 -14.47 -2.58
N VAL A 347 -35.52 -14.79 -1.47
CA VAL A 347 -36.66 -15.73 -1.46
C VAL A 347 -37.85 -15.20 -2.26
N LEU A 348 -38.14 -13.90 -2.18
CA LEU A 348 -39.20 -13.28 -2.98
C LEU A 348 -38.93 -13.40 -4.48
N GLY A 349 -37.70 -13.11 -4.92
CA GLY A 349 -37.31 -13.25 -6.32
C GLY A 349 -37.44 -14.69 -6.83
N MET A 350 -36.95 -15.65 -6.03
CA MET A 350 -37.06 -17.08 -6.37
C MET A 350 -38.50 -17.56 -6.51
N VAL A 351 -39.37 -17.14 -5.58
CA VAL A 351 -40.77 -17.57 -5.59
C VAL A 351 -41.51 -16.96 -6.78
N GLU A 352 -41.19 -15.72 -7.16
CA GLU A 352 -41.82 -15.09 -8.30
C GLU A 352 -41.41 -15.76 -9.62
N GLU A 353 -40.12 -16.03 -9.80
CA GLU A 353 -39.61 -16.80 -10.95
C GLU A 353 -40.25 -18.19 -11.02
N PHE A 354 -40.39 -18.86 -9.88
CA PHE A 354 -41.01 -20.18 -9.80
C PHE A 354 -42.50 -20.16 -10.19
N LYS A 355 -43.27 -19.17 -9.72
CA LYS A 355 -44.68 -19.00 -10.10
C LYS A 355 -44.81 -18.80 -11.61
N ASP A 356 -43.94 -17.98 -12.19
CA ASP A 356 -43.94 -17.69 -13.63
C ASP A 356 -43.67 -18.94 -14.46
N GLN A 357 -42.70 -19.76 -14.02
CA GLN A 357 -42.29 -20.97 -14.72
C GLN A 357 -43.30 -22.12 -14.59
N HIS A 358 -43.84 -22.35 -13.39
CA HIS A 358 -44.61 -23.56 -13.08
C HIS A 358 -46.11 -23.35 -12.91
N LYS A 359 -46.59 -22.09 -12.92
CA LYS A 359 -48.01 -21.72 -12.73
C LYS A 359 -48.64 -22.27 -11.45
N LEU A 360 -47.82 -22.56 -10.43
CA LEU A 360 -48.25 -23.01 -9.12
C LEU A 360 -48.28 -21.82 -8.15
N PRO A 361 -49.41 -21.54 -7.46
CA PRO A 361 -49.46 -20.49 -6.47
C PRO A 361 -48.57 -20.81 -5.26
N VAL A 362 -47.68 -19.88 -4.92
CA VAL A 362 -46.82 -19.96 -3.73
C VAL A 362 -47.06 -18.74 -2.83
N GLU A 363 -47.48 -18.98 -1.60
CA GLU A 363 -47.66 -17.93 -0.59
C GLU A 363 -46.33 -17.66 0.14
N VAL A 364 -45.92 -16.39 0.28
CA VAL A 364 -44.71 -16.02 1.03
C VAL A 364 -45.10 -15.26 2.30
N ARG A 365 -44.70 -15.77 3.46
CA ARG A 365 -44.93 -15.16 4.78
C ARG A 365 -43.61 -14.71 5.39
N ILE A 366 -43.54 -13.47 5.83
CA ILE A 366 -42.31 -12.88 6.39
C ILE A 366 -42.65 -12.20 7.71
N HIS A 367 -41.98 -12.63 8.78
CA HIS A 367 -42.21 -12.15 10.14
C HIS A 367 -40.93 -11.54 10.73
N ASP A 368 -40.97 -10.24 11.03
CA ASP A 368 -39.93 -9.43 11.71
C ASP A 368 -38.55 -9.33 11.01
N SER A 369 -38.53 -8.95 9.73
CA SER A 369 -37.31 -8.86 8.90
C SER A 369 -36.32 -7.73 9.23
N ARG A 370 -36.42 -7.06 10.40
CA ARG A 370 -35.64 -5.83 10.71
C ARG A 370 -34.23 -6.09 11.22
N ASN A 371 -33.94 -7.32 11.66
CA ASN A 371 -32.68 -7.70 12.32
C ASN A 371 -32.03 -8.92 11.65
N GLU A 372 -31.94 -8.93 10.32
CA GLU A 372 -31.22 -9.98 9.60
C GLU A 372 -29.72 -9.93 9.93
N LYS A 373 -29.17 -11.03 10.45
CA LYS A 373 -27.76 -11.18 10.82
C LYS A 373 -27.07 -12.33 10.06
N LEU A 374 -27.63 -12.73 8.93
CA LEU A 374 -27.11 -13.82 8.13
C LEU A 374 -25.85 -13.38 7.37
N SER A 375 -24.80 -14.20 7.43
CA SER A 375 -23.63 -14.04 6.56
C SER A 375 -23.99 -14.32 5.09
N SER A 376 -23.14 -13.88 4.14
CA SER A 376 -23.34 -14.20 2.72
C SER A 376 -23.43 -15.71 2.46
N GLN A 377 -22.65 -16.51 3.21
CA GLN A 377 -22.68 -17.97 3.13
C GLN A 377 -24.04 -18.55 3.57
N HIS A 378 -24.65 -18.01 4.63
CA HIS A 378 -25.99 -18.42 5.04
C HIS A 378 -27.03 -18.14 3.94
N LYS A 379 -27.00 -16.93 3.38
CA LYS A 379 -27.95 -16.51 2.33
C LYS A 379 -27.83 -17.38 1.08
N GLU A 380 -26.61 -17.72 0.69
CA GLU A 380 -26.31 -18.61 -0.43
C GLU A 380 -26.86 -20.02 -0.20
N GLN A 381 -26.61 -20.65 0.95
CA GLN A 381 -27.14 -21.99 1.21
C GLN A 381 -28.67 -22.00 1.32
N ILE A 382 -29.28 -20.95 1.90
CA ILE A 382 -30.74 -20.78 1.93
C ILE A 382 -31.30 -20.74 0.51
N TYR A 383 -30.67 -20.00 -0.41
CA TYR A 383 -31.08 -19.96 -1.81
C TYR A 383 -31.09 -21.38 -2.43
N PHE A 384 -30.01 -22.14 -2.28
CA PHE A 384 -29.96 -23.50 -2.84
C PHE A 384 -30.98 -24.45 -2.21
N ILE A 385 -31.18 -24.36 -0.89
CA ILE A 385 -32.15 -25.20 -0.18
C ILE A 385 -33.57 -24.89 -0.66
N VAL A 386 -33.96 -23.61 -0.70
CA VAL A 386 -35.30 -23.20 -1.18
C VAL A 386 -35.49 -23.60 -2.64
N GLN A 387 -34.46 -23.48 -3.49
CA GLN A 387 -34.53 -23.86 -4.89
C GLN A 387 -34.80 -25.35 -5.07
N GLU A 388 -34.05 -26.19 -4.34
CA GLU A 388 -34.20 -27.64 -4.39
C GLU A 388 -35.59 -28.06 -3.87
N LEU A 389 -36.07 -27.43 -2.79
CA LEU A 389 -37.42 -27.68 -2.24
C LEU A 389 -38.51 -27.29 -3.23
N LEU A 390 -38.44 -26.11 -3.85
CA LEU A 390 -39.41 -25.68 -4.87
C LEU A 390 -39.36 -26.60 -6.11
N THR A 391 -38.17 -27.02 -6.53
CA THR A 391 -37.99 -27.97 -7.65
C THR A 391 -38.63 -29.31 -7.33
N ASN A 392 -38.44 -29.82 -6.11
CA ASN A 392 -39.08 -31.04 -5.63
C ASN A 392 -40.61 -30.93 -5.62
N ILE A 393 -41.15 -29.77 -5.21
CA ILE A 393 -42.58 -29.49 -5.27
C ILE A 393 -43.07 -29.56 -6.72
N ALA A 394 -42.44 -28.85 -7.64
CA ALA A 394 -42.85 -28.83 -9.05
C ALA A 394 -42.79 -30.21 -9.72
N ARG A 395 -41.75 -30.99 -9.45
CA ARG A 395 -41.51 -32.28 -10.12
C ARG A 395 -42.28 -33.45 -9.51
N HIS A 396 -42.55 -33.42 -8.19
CA HIS A 396 -42.96 -34.64 -7.47
C HIS A 396 -44.24 -34.50 -6.64
N SER A 397 -44.59 -33.31 -6.16
CA SER A 397 -45.66 -33.18 -5.15
C SER A 397 -47.08 -33.35 -5.69
N LYS A 398 -47.33 -33.00 -6.96
CA LYS A 398 -48.68 -32.77 -7.50
C LYS A 398 -49.52 -31.79 -6.65
N ALA A 399 -48.86 -30.91 -5.90
CA ALA A 399 -49.51 -29.92 -5.06
C ALA A 399 -50.30 -28.92 -5.89
N THR A 400 -51.34 -28.35 -5.27
CA THR A 400 -52.13 -27.25 -5.83
C THR A 400 -51.77 -25.91 -5.20
N LYS A 401 -51.09 -25.93 -4.04
CA LYS A 401 -50.60 -24.76 -3.31
C LYS A 401 -49.29 -25.10 -2.58
N ALA A 402 -48.39 -24.13 -2.51
CA ALA A 402 -47.21 -24.18 -1.66
C ALA A 402 -47.08 -22.89 -0.84
N ALA A 403 -46.27 -22.94 0.22
CA ALA A 403 -45.97 -21.77 1.03
C ALA A 403 -44.51 -21.76 1.50
N VAL A 404 -43.91 -20.57 1.55
CA VAL A 404 -42.59 -20.30 2.11
C VAL A 404 -42.73 -19.31 3.25
N SER A 405 -42.19 -19.62 4.43
CA SER A 405 -42.24 -18.77 5.62
C SER A 405 -40.83 -18.45 6.11
N LEU A 406 -40.59 -17.18 6.44
CA LEU A 406 -39.37 -16.69 7.09
C LEU A 406 -39.74 -16.01 8.41
N VAL A 407 -39.26 -16.56 9.52
CA VAL A 407 -39.47 -16.01 10.87
C VAL A 407 -38.12 -15.68 11.51
N PHE A 408 -37.86 -14.39 11.69
CA PHE A 408 -36.61 -13.89 12.23
C PHE A 408 -36.68 -13.82 13.77
N HIS A 409 -35.85 -14.60 14.45
CA HIS A 409 -35.69 -14.54 15.91
C HIS A 409 -34.36 -13.86 16.26
N PRO A 410 -34.14 -13.43 17.52
CA PRO A 410 -32.90 -12.74 17.90
C PRO A 410 -31.60 -13.52 17.68
N GLN A 411 -31.67 -14.86 17.66
CA GLN A 411 -30.51 -15.76 17.61
C GLN A 411 -30.46 -16.67 16.37
N HIS A 412 -31.57 -16.77 15.61
CA HIS A 412 -31.68 -17.68 14.47
C HIS A 412 -32.81 -17.24 13.53
N LEU A 413 -32.78 -17.74 12.30
CA LEU A 413 -33.88 -17.68 11.34
C LEU A 413 -34.59 -19.04 11.31
N ILE A 414 -35.93 -19.05 11.31
CA ILE A 414 -36.71 -20.23 10.94
C ILE A 414 -37.19 -20.06 9.50
N LEU A 415 -36.76 -20.98 8.63
CA LEU A 415 -37.22 -21.12 7.25
C LEU A 415 -38.16 -22.33 7.16
N GLU A 416 -39.37 -22.14 6.65
CA GLU A 416 -40.30 -23.23 6.38
C GLU A 416 -40.71 -23.23 4.92
N VAL A 417 -40.69 -24.40 4.28
CA VAL A 417 -41.24 -24.62 2.94
C VAL A 417 -42.24 -25.77 3.02
N SER A 418 -43.46 -25.53 2.56
CA SER A 418 -44.55 -26.50 2.64
C SER A 418 -45.35 -26.61 1.35
N ASP A 419 -45.91 -27.79 1.10
CA ASP A 419 -46.84 -28.07 0.00
C ASP A 419 -48.01 -28.93 0.45
N ASN A 420 -49.14 -28.88 -0.28
CA ASN A 420 -50.33 -29.70 -0.02
C ASN A 420 -50.43 -30.94 -0.93
N GLY A 421 -49.29 -31.45 -1.40
CA GLY A 421 -49.20 -32.56 -2.33
C GLY A 421 -49.32 -33.95 -1.70
N ILE A 422 -48.82 -34.94 -2.43
CA ILE A 422 -48.96 -36.38 -2.08
C ILE A 422 -47.91 -36.88 -1.07
N GLY A 423 -47.07 -36.00 -0.54
CA GLY A 423 -45.96 -36.34 0.35
C GLY A 423 -44.82 -37.11 -0.31
N LEU A 424 -43.79 -37.43 0.47
CA LEU A 424 -42.57 -38.10 0.00
C LEU A 424 -42.79 -39.62 -0.17
N PRO A 425 -42.34 -40.23 -1.27
CA PRO A 425 -42.44 -41.68 -1.47
C PRO A 425 -41.53 -42.45 -0.49
N ALA A 426 -42.02 -43.57 0.04
CA ALA A 426 -41.35 -44.34 1.10
C ALA A 426 -40.08 -45.11 0.66
N LYS A 427 -39.80 -45.26 -0.65
CA LYS A 427 -38.78 -46.19 -1.17
C LYS A 427 -37.85 -45.66 -2.27
N GLN A 428 -37.85 -44.37 -2.59
CA GLN A 428 -37.03 -43.83 -3.69
C GLN A 428 -35.72 -43.22 -3.18
N ARG A 429 -34.62 -43.36 -3.94
CA ARG A 429 -33.32 -42.71 -3.65
C ARG A 429 -33.50 -41.20 -3.63
N ARG A 430 -33.12 -40.56 -2.52
CA ARG A 430 -33.43 -39.16 -2.21
C ARG A 430 -32.22 -38.24 -2.45
N SER A 431 -31.66 -38.21 -3.66
CA SER A 431 -30.47 -37.37 -3.93
C SER A 431 -30.71 -35.89 -3.60
N GLY A 432 -31.88 -35.36 -3.92
CA GLY A 432 -32.25 -33.97 -3.59
C GLY A 432 -32.35 -33.69 -2.09
N LEU A 433 -32.85 -34.63 -1.29
CA LEU A 433 -32.91 -34.46 0.17
C LEU A 433 -31.53 -34.61 0.83
N GLN A 434 -30.65 -35.45 0.28
CA GLN A 434 -29.26 -35.52 0.75
C GLN A 434 -28.55 -34.20 0.54
N ASN A 435 -28.70 -33.59 -0.64
CA ASN A 435 -28.14 -32.26 -0.92
C ASN A 435 -28.66 -31.19 0.05
N ILE A 436 -29.95 -31.23 0.40
CA ILE A 436 -30.52 -30.31 1.40
C ILE A 436 -29.91 -30.54 2.79
N MET A 437 -29.72 -31.80 3.20
CA MET A 437 -29.10 -32.14 4.50
C MET A 437 -27.65 -31.66 4.56
N ASP A 438 -26.85 -31.97 3.55
CA ASP A 438 -25.43 -31.57 3.49
C ASP A 438 -25.27 -30.05 3.51
N ARG A 439 -26.16 -29.31 2.82
CA ARG A 439 -26.17 -27.84 2.82
C ARG A 439 -26.64 -27.25 4.15
N SER A 440 -27.58 -27.90 4.82
CA SER A 440 -28.03 -27.48 6.16
C SER A 440 -26.89 -27.61 7.17
N GLU A 441 -26.13 -28.70 7.11
CA GLU A 441 -24.97 -28.93 7.97
C GLU A 441 -23.87 -27.87 7.77
N GLN A 442 -23.62 -27.44 6.53
CA GLN A 442 -22.63 -26.40 6.21
C GLN A 442 -22.89 -25.03 6.87
N ILE A 443 -24.15 -24.74 7.22
CA ILE A 443 -24.56 -23.51 7.90
C ILE A 443 -25.02 -23.76 9.35
N GLY A 444 -24.73 -24.95 9.89
CA GLY A 444 -25.12 -25.33 11.26
C GLY A 444 -26.63 -25.34 11.48
N ALA A 445 -27.43 -25.53 10.43
CA ALA A 445 -28.88 -25.50 10.52
C ALA A 445 -29.45 -26.85 10.94
N ASP A 446 -30.35 -26.84 11.92
CA ASP A 446 -31.15 -28.00 12.29
C ASP A 446 -32.32 -28.14 11.31
N ILE A 447 -32.47 -29.31 10.71
CA ILE A 447 -33.51 -29.59 9.72
C ILE A 447 -34.52 -30.64 10.24
N GLU A 448 -35.80 -30.32 10.08
CA GLU A 448 -36.92 -31.21 10.36
C GLU A 448 -37.79 -31.36 9.10
N ILE A 449 -38.04 -32.60 8.68
CA ILE A 449 -38.88 -32.90 7.52
C ILE A 449 -40.06 -33.75 7.96
N GLN A 450 -41.25 -33.17 7.87
CA GLN A 450 -42.51 -33.85 8.13
C GLN A 450 -43.22 -34.10 6.81
N SER A 451 -43.62 -35.33 6.54
CA SER A 451 -44.31 -35.66 5.29
C SER A 451 -45.37 -36.72 5.48
N SER A 452 -46.55 -36.51 4.91
CA SER A 452 -47.64 -37.47 4.92
C SER A 452 -48.44 -37.39 3.62
N LYS A 453 -49.06 -38.51 3.22
CA LYS A 453 -49.91 -38.54 2.01
C LYS A 453 -51.12 -37.62 2.07
N GLN A 454 -51.55 -37.23 3.26
CA GLN A 454 -52.77 -36.44 3.48
C GLN A 454 -52.49 -34.94 3.65
N ASN A 455 -51.31 -34.57 4.16
CA ASN A 455 -50.95 -33.18 4.48
C ASN A 455 -49.76 -32.64 3.68
N GLY A 456 -49.27 -33.38 2.66
CA GLY A 456 -48.12 -33.00 1.86
C GLY A 456 -46.79 -33.07 2.59
N THR A 457 -45.87 -32.16 2.28
CA THR A 457 -44.53 -32.09 2.88
C THR A 457 -44.29 -30.73 3.51
N LEU A 458 -43.71 -30.73 4.70
CA LEU A 458 -43.21 -29.55 5.42
C LEU A 458 -41.73 -29.78 5.72
N THR A 459 -40.89 -28.86 5.26
CA THR A 459 -39.48 -28.80 5.61
C THR A 459 -39.26 -27.54 6.45
N ARG A 460 -38.75 -27.71 7.66
CA ARG A 460 -38.40 -26.63 8.59
C ARG A 460 -36.89 -26.64 8.83
N LEU A 461 -36.26 -25.49 8.68
CA LEU A 461 -34.86 -25.26 9.00
C LEU A 461 -34.74 -24.18 10.07
N GLN A 462 -33.98 -24.47 11.13
CA GLN A 462 -33.57 -23.50 12.13
C GLN A 462 -32.11 -23.14 11.91
N ILE A 463 -31.85 -21.91 11.47
CA ILE A 463 -30.55 -21.45 10.98
C ILE A 463 -29.96 -20.47 12.00
N PRO A 464 -28.91 -20.81 12.75
CA PRO A 464 -28.29 -19.90 13.70
C PRO A 464 -27.64 -18.69 13.00
N TYR A 465 -27.47 -17.58 13.73
CA TYR A 465 -26.76 -16.40 13.22
C TYR A 465 -25.24 -16.40 13.48
N ASN A 466 -24.74 -17.41 14.20
CA ASN A 466 -23.36 -17.46 14.70
C ASN A 466 -22.49 -18.41 13.90
#